data_AF-A0A920MDR5-F1
#
_entry.id   AF-A0A920MDR5-F1
#
_cell.length_a   1.000
_cell.length_b   1.000
_cell.length_c   1.000
_cell.angle_alpha   90.00
_cell.angle_beta   90.00
_cell.angle_gamma   90.00
#
_symmetry.space_group_name_H-M   'P 1'
#
loop_
_entity.id
_entity.type
_entity.pdbx_description
1 polymer ?
#
loop_
_entity_poly.entity_id
_entity_poly.type
_entity_poly.pdbx_seq_one_letter_code
_entity_poly.pdbx_strand_id
1 'polypeptide(L)' 'MLINLINLTLTGASGYWNFEIMGASHTRFALFTILIFTITETIVMYFFISTGKAIKSAIESGLGRDELWSRERKLK' A
#
# COMPACT_ATOMS: atom_id res chain seq x y z
N MET A 1 -4.17 4.68 -0.62
CA MET A 1 -3.58 5.91 -1.18
C MET A 1 -4.54 7.10 -1.22
N LEU A 2 -5.73 6.99 -1.80
CA LEU A 2 -6.69 8.12 -1.87
C LEU A 2 -7.02 8.72 -0.48
N ILE A 3 -7.23 7.87 0.53
CA ILE A 3 -7.48 8.30 1.91
C ILE A 3 -6.29 9.07 2.49
N ASN A 4 -5.05 8.60 2.25
CA ASN A 4 -3.85 9.31 2.67
C ASN A 4 -3.70 10.65 1.97
N LEU A 5 -4.01 10.73 0.67
CA LEU A 5 -4.00 11.98 -0.06
C LEU A 5 -4.96 13.00 0.55
N ILE A 6 -6.21 12.59 0.80
CA ILE A 6 -7.22 13.44 1.42
C ILE A 6 -6.76 13.92 2.81
N ASN A 7 -6.30 13.00 3.66
CA ASN A 7 -5.84 13.33 5.02
C ASN A 7 -4.63 14.27 5.02
N LEU A 8 -3.68 14.07 4.09
CA LEU A 8 -2.50 14.92 3.97
C LEU A 8 -2.86 16.32 3.46
N THR A 9 -3.73 16.40 2.45
CA THR A 9 -4.24 17.69 1.95
C THR A 9 -5.03 18.44 3.02
N LEU A 10 -5.89 17.74 3.77
CA LEU A 10 -6.63 18.35 4.89
C LEU A 10 -5.69 18.85 5.99
N THR A 11 -4.69 18.04 6.37
CA THR A 11 -3.69 18.45 7.37
C THR A 11 -2.92 19.70 6.90
N GLY A 12 -2.44 19.71 5.65
CA GLY A 12 -1.74 20.86 5.09
C GLY A 12 -2.62 22.11 4.99
N ALA A 13 -3.88 21.95 4.59
CA ALA A 13 -4.86 23.02 4.57
C ALA A 13 -5.11 23.58 5.98
N SER A 14 -5.29 22.72 6.99
CA SER A 14 -5.49 23.13 8.39
C SER A 14 -4.28 23.90 8.94
N GLY A 15 -3.06 23.51 8.56
CA GLY A 15 -1.84 24.24 8.94
C GLY A 15 -1.74 25.62 8.28
N TYR A 16 -2.14 25.74 7.02
CA TYR A 16 -2.07 27.01 6.28
C TYR A 16 -3.16 28.01 6.71
N TRP A 17 -4.40 27.54 6.85
CA TRP A 17 -5.55 28.39 7.19
C TRP A 17 -5.90 28.42 8.68
N ASN A 18 -5.18 27.68 9.52
CA ASN A 18 -5.36 27.59 10.98
C ASN A 18 -6.79 27.20 11.43
N PHE A 19 -7.52 26.42 10.62
CA PHE A 19 -8.83 25.90 11.01
C PHE A 19 -8.72 24.56 11.72
N GLU A 20 -9.70 24.28 12.58
CA GLU A 20 -9.81 22.99 13.27
C GLU A 20 -10.54 21.97 12.39
N ILE A 21 -10.03 20.75 12.36
CA ILE A 21 -10.67 19.63 11.64
C ILE A 21 -11.41 18.80 12.67
N MET A 22 -12.73 18.73 12.55
CA MET A 22 -13.59 17.95 13.48
C MET A 22 -13.36 18.33 14.96
N GLY A 23 -13.09 19.62 15.25
CA GLY A 23 -12.79 20.12 16.60
C GLY A 23 -11.41 19.73 17.13
N ALA A 24 -10.55 19.14 16.30
CA ALA A 24 -9.15 18.87 16.62
C ALA A 24 -8.25 19.97 16.04
N SER A 25 -7.25 20.38 16.84
CA SER A 25 -6.20 21.28 16.38
C SER A 25 -5.32 20.62 15.32
N HIS A 26 -4.69 21.42 14.47
CA HIS A 26 -3.77 20.98 13.41
C HIS A 26 -2.79 19.91 13.90
N THR A 27 -2.11 20.13 15.04
CA THR A 27 -1.13 19.18 15.59
C THR A 27 -1.72 17.82 15.92
N ARG A 28 -2.93 17.78 16.50
CA ARG A 28 -3.61 16.53 16.86
C ARG A 28 -4.02 15.76 15.60
N PHE A 29 -4.55 16.46 14.60
CA PHE A 29 -4.92 15.85 13.33
C PHE A 29 -3.71 15.38 12.51
N ALA A 30 -2.58 16.10 12.59
CA ALA A 30 -1.32 15.72 11.95
C ALA A 30 -0.75 14.41 12.52
N LEU A 31 -0.78 14.24 13.85
CA LEU A 31 -0.35 13.00 14.52
C LEU A 31 -1.21 11.80 14.10
N PHE A 32 -2.51 12.00 13.94
CA PHE A 32 -3.40 10.98 13.40
C PHE A 32 -3.06 10.64 11.95
N THR A 33 -2.86 11.66 11.12
CA THR A 33 -2.55 11.48 9.69
C THR A 33 -1.24 10.73 9.48
N ILE A 34 -0.17 11.04 10.22
CA ILE A 34 1.12 10.35 10.09
C ILE A 34 1.04 8.88 10.53
N LEU A 35 0.22 8.57 11.55
CA LEU A 35 -0.03 7.19 11.97
C LEU A 35 -0.69 6.38 10.84
N ILE A 36 -1.80 6.89 10.29
CA ILE A 36 -2.52 6.23 9.19
C ILE A 36 -1.64 6.10 7.94
N PHE A 37 -0.87 7.15 7.64
CA PHE A 37 0.07 7.15 6.52
C PHE A 37 1.13 6.05 6.68
N THR A 38 1.80 5.99 7.83
CA THR A 38 2.88 5.03 8.10
C THR A 38 2.37 3.59 8.06
N ILE A 39 1.19 3.31 8.63
CA ILE A 39 0.59 1.97 8.58
C ILE A 39 0.27 1.57 7.14
N THR A 40 -0.38 2.46 6.39
CA THR A 40 -0.76 2.18 5.00
C THR A 40 0.48 1.95 4.13
N GLU A 41 1.51 2.79 4.28
CA GLU A 41 2.77 2.68 3.54
C GLU A 41 3.47 1.36 3.86
N THR A 42 3.51 0.98 5.15
CA THR A 42 4.08 -0.29 5.60
C THR A 42 3.36 -1.47 4.93
N ILE A 43 2.01 -1.47 4.89
CA ILE A 43 1.23 -2.53 4.25
C ILE A 43 1.56 -2.64 2.76
N VAL A 44 1.58 -1.51 2.05
CA VAL A 44 1.89 -1.48 0.61
C VAL A 44 3.30 -2.01 0.34
N MET A 45 4.27 -1.59 1.16
CA MET A 45 5.66 -2.05 1.05
C MET A 45 5.78 -3.56 1.27
N TYR A 46 5.15 -4.08 2.33
CA TYR A 46 5.13 -5.53 2.60
C TYR A 46 4.41 -6.32 1.52
N PHE A 47 3.34 -5.78 0.93
CA PHE A 47 2.67 -6.40 -0.21
C PHE A 47 3.65 -6.58 -1.38
N PHE A 48 4.35 -5.52 -1.79
CA PHE A 48 5.33 -5.62 -2.87
C PHE A 48 6.51 -6.55 -2.55
N ILE A 49 7.03 -6.52 -1.33
CA ILE A 49 8.11 -7.43 -0.90
C ILE A 49 7.64 -8.89 -0.97
N SER A 50 6.44 -9.18 -0.44
CA SER A 50 5.87 -10.53 -0.42
C SER A 50 5.57 -11.03 -1.83
N THR A 51 4.90 -10.23 -2.65
CA THR A 51 4.61 -10.57 -4.05
C THR A 51 5.88 -10.74 -4.87
N GLY A 52 6.89 -9.87 -4.70
CA GLY A 52 8.18 -10.00 -5.37
C GLY A 52 8.89 -11.31 -5.02
N LYS A 53 8.88 -11.71 -3.73
CA LYS A 53 9.39 -13.01 -3.30
C LYS A 53 8.61 -14.17 -3.89
N ALA A 54 7.27 -14.09 -3.92
CA ALA A 54 6.42 -15.12 -4.49
C ALA A 54 6.66 -15.31 -5.99
N ILE A 55 6.76 -14.20 -6.75
CA ILE A 55 7.08 -14.24 -8.19
C ILE A 55 8.46 -14.83 -8.43
N LYS A 56 9.47 -14.42 -7.66
CA LYS A 56 10.82 -14.98 -7.77
C LYS A 56 10.81 -16.50 -7.53
N SER A 57 10.13 -16.94 -6.47
CA SER A 57 9.98 -18.36 -6.15
C SER A 57 9.22 -19.11 -7.25
N ALA A 58 8.16 -18.52 -7.81
CA ALA A 58 7.41 -19.09 -8.93
C ALA A 58 8.34 -19.32 -10.14
N ILE A 59 9.12 -18.31 -10.54
CA ILE A 59 10.06 -18.42 -11.65
C ILE A 59 11.13 -19.49 -11.38
N GLU A 60 11.72 -19.50 -10.18
CA GLU A 60 12.73 -20.50 -9.78
C GLU A 60 12.16 -21.92 -9.75
N SER A 61 10.90 -22.09 -9.34
CA SER A 61 10.18 -23.37 -9.34
C SER A 61 9.75 -23.84 -10.74
N GLY A 62 10.01 -23.03 -11.78
CA GLY A 62 9.76 -23.38 -13.17
C GLY A 62 8.40 -22.96 -13.71
N LEU A 63 7.61 -22.12 -13.01
CA LEU A 63 6.46 -21.46 -13.62
C LEU A 63 6.94 -20.68 -14.86
N GLY A 64 6.58 -21.18 -16.04
CA GLY A 64 7.05 -20.67 -17.34
C GLY A 64 7.82 -21.69 -18.20
N ARG A 65 8.14 -22.90 -17.69
CA ARG A 65 8.68 -23.98 -18.53
C ARG A 65 7.58 -24.63 -19.39
N ASP A 66 7.87 -24.83 -20.68
CA ASP A 66 6.96 -25.47 -21.64
C ASP A 66 6.48 -26.87 -21.20
N GLU A 67 7.28 -27.58 -20.39
CA GLU A 67 6.89 -28.87 -19.79
C GLU A 67 5.70 -28.75 -18.82
N LEU A 68 5.63 -27.69 -18.01
CA LEU A 68 4.49 -27.48 -17.11
C LEU A 68 3.25 -27.04 -17.90
N TRP A 69 3.42 -26.18 -18.90
CA TRP A 69 2.35 -25.76 -19.81
C TRP A 69 1.75 -26.94 -20.59
N SER A 70 2.60 -27.80 -21.15
CA SER A 70 2.16 -29.00 -21.89
C SER A 70 1.47 -30.03 -20.99
N ARG A 71 1.81 -30.10 -19.70
CA ARG A 71 1.11 -30.92 -18.70
C ARG A 71 -0.25 -30.34 -18.32
N GLU A 72 -0.35 -29.05 -18.04
CA GLU A 72 -1.65 -28.42 -17.70
C GLU A 72 -2.64 -28.49 -18.86
N ARG A 73 -2.16 -28.32 -20.10
CA ARG A 73 -3.01 -28.38 -21.29
C ARG A 73 -3.58 -29.77 -21.61
N LYS A 74 -3.07 -30.83 -20.98
CA LYS A 74 -3.60 -32.21 -21.09
C LYS A 74 -4.60 -32.55 -19.99
N LEU A 75 -4.68 -31.74 -18.94
CA LEU A 75 -5.56 -31.94 -17.79
C LEU A 75 -6.90 -31.19 -17.92
N LYS A 76 -7.05 -30.36 -18.96
CA LYS A 76 -8.32 -29.83 -19.46
C LYS A 76 -8.78 -30.62 -20.67
#